data_AF-A0A822B2M0-F1
#
_entry.id   AF-A0A822B2M0-F1
#
_cell.length_a   1.000
_cell.length_b   1.000
_cell.length_c   1.000
_cell.angle_alpha   90.00
_cell.angle_beta   90.00
_cell.angle_gamma   90.00
#
_symmetry.space_group_name_H-M   'P 1'
#
loop_
_entity.id
_entity.type
_entity.pdbx_description
1 polymer ?
#
loop_
_entity_poly.entity_id
_entity_poly.type
_entity_poly.pdbx_seq_one_letter_code
_entity_poly.pdbx_strand_id
1 'polypeptide(L)'
;LEQFLDGDGTDLSVIDDCLCSKPTSSHCIFGQNSSINNTNININKKNKFTKNHWIKEHPLNLISECDYTPLYDHPLVITSVDSKTNLFGNNLSLFIILFQTLYVALYTGVTIITRTPKYYHYSYVYFENDTCIYMCNILTNTTSHFDYSNHGTFILYIFRLILLLCSCIALLKEFIQILTQRERYFRAFFLNILEVLTYSCGVIFTIDTNICSKYSSIRCKYQYDVGALGVASVWTILLLAFVNSLKLGKYGLLLITIILTFIKFCFIYIFIWIGYLFAFHMLLTENPSFETVLTSIPRMVAMLTGEFGFENLFYREGKPVRGTTMAKIIFTTFVFVVHICVMNILIGLAVSDVNDFQINAKRENLRSRIRTGTN
;
A
#
# COMPACT_ATOMS: atom_id res chain seq x y z
N LEU A 1 -51.83 32.17 19.30
CA LEU A 1 -50.97 32.80 20.31
C LEU A 1 -49.54 32.64 19.81
N GLU A 2 -49.17 33.44 18.81
CA GLU A 2 -48.38 34.68 18.98
C GLU A 2 -46.95 34.41 19.43
N GLN A 3 -46.04 34.35 18.45
CA GLN A 3 -44.66 34.87 18.44
C GLN A 3 -43.75 34.01 17.55
N PHE A 4 -43.87 34.12 16.22
CA PHE A 4 -42.78 33.86 15.26
C PHE A 4 -43.14 34.59 13.96
N LEU A 5 -42.82 35.87 13.89
CA LEU A 5 -42.89 36.68 12.67
C LEU A 5 -41.51 37.32 12.49
N ASP A 6 -40.74 36.80 11.53
CA ASP A 6 -39.66 37.57 10.89
C ASP A 6 -40.26 38.32 9.69
N GLY A 7 -39.71 39.50 9.41
CA GLY A 7 -40.31 40.57 8.60
C GLY A 7 -40.57 40.31 7.11
N ASP A 8 -40.39 39.08 6.61
CA ASP A 8 -40.60 38.72 5.20
C ASP A 8 -41.74 37.69 4.97
N GLY A 9 -42.60 37.46 5.96
CA GLY A 9 -43.93 36.85 5.71
C GLY A 9 -43.94 35.43 5.13
N THR A 10 -42.90 34.63 5.38
CA THR A 10 -42.87 33.21 4.97
C THR A 10 -43.28 32.28 6.11
N ASP A 11 -44.43 31.62 5.93
CA ASP A 11 -44.93 30.54 6.80
C ASP A 11 -43.96 29.35 6.81
N LEU A 12 -43.43 29.00 7.99
CA LEU A 12 -42.52 27.87 8.20
C LEU A 12 -43.21 26.49 8.28
N SER A 13 -44.50 26.40 8.00
CA SER A 13 -45.26 25.14 8.01
C SER A 13 -44.98 24.24 6.79
N VAL A 14 -44.24 24.74 5.79
CA VAL A 14 -44.05 24.05 4.49
C VAL A 14 -42.81 23.14 4.46
N ILE A 15 -41.94 23.20 5.46
CA ILE A 15 -40.67 22.44 5.45
C ILE A 15 -40.89 20.95 5.74
N ASP A 16 -41.94 20.58 6.48
CA ASP A 16 -42.19 19.18 6.87
C ASP A 16 -42.83 18.33 5.76
N ASP A 17 -43.54 18.92 4.80
CA ASP A 17 -44.25 18.16 3.76
C ASP A 17 -43.35 17.61 2.65
N CYS A 18 -42.10 18.09 2.54
CA CYS A 18 -41.17 17.65 1.50
C CYS A 18 -40.51 16.28 1.78
N LEU A 19 -40.59 15.76 3.01
CA LEU A 19 -39.92 14.52 3.42
C LEU A 19 -40.80 13.26 3.26
N CYS A 20 -42.11 13.41 3.02
CA CYS A 20 -43.05 12.27 3.03
C CYS A 20 -43.71 11.92 1.68
N SER A 21 -43.41 12.61 0.57
CA SER A 21 -44.06 12.32 -0.72
C SER A 21 -43.25 11.36 -1.61
N LYS A 22 -43.86 10.21 -1.96
CA LYS A 22 -43.41 9.31 -3.05
C LYS A 22 -43.26 10.10 -4.37
N PRO A 23 -42.28 9.77 -5.23
CA PRO A 23 -41.89 10.65 -6.32
C PRO A 23 -42.85 10.51 -7.48
N THR A 24 -43.72 11.50 -7.67
CA THR A 24 -44.33 11.78 -8.97
C THR A 24 -44.10 13.25 -9.26
N SER A 25 -43.37 13.51 -10.35
CA SER A 25 -42.93 14.81 -10.87
C SER A 25 -41.77 15.48 -10.11
N SER A 26 -40.65 15.47 -10.82
CA SER A 26 -39.39 16.18 -10.62
C SER A 26 -39.51 17.62 -10.08
N HIS A 27 -39.21 17.79 -8.80
CA HIS A 27 -38.65 19.03 -8.27
C HIS A 27 -37.56 18.69 -7.25
N CYS A 28 -36.30 18.60 -7.73
CA CYS A 28 -35.14 18.62 -6.85
C CYS A 28 -34.56 20.04 -6.83
N ILE A 29 -34.41 20.56 -5.62
CA ILE A 29 -33.86 21.87 -5.27
C ILE A 29 -32.34 21.81 -5.43
N PHE A 30 -31.83 21.94 -6.65
CA PHE A 30 -30.48 22.43 -6.93
C PHE A 30 -30.50 23.08 -8.32
N GLY A 31 -30.63 24.39 -8.33
CA GLY A 31 -30.79 25.21 -9.52
C GLY A 31 -31.96 26.18 -9.37
N GLN A 32 -31.79 27.23 -8.56
CA GLN A 32 -32.73 28.35 -8.62
C GLN A 32 -32.67 28.96 -10.03
N ASN A 33 -33.79 28.90 -10.75
CA ASN A 33 -34.09 29.93 -11.73
C ASN A 33 -34.54 31.16 -10.95
N SER A 34 -33.65 32.13 -10.75
CA SER A 34 -34.09 33.46 -10.38
C SER A 34 -34.92 34.01 -11.55
N SER A 35 -36.23 34.13 -11.37
CA SER A 35 -37.06 34.99 -12.20
C SER A 35 -36.78 36.44 -11.83
N ILE A 36 -35.60 36.94 -12.20
CA ILE A 36 -35.38 38.38 -12.29
C ILE A 36 -35.96 38.78 -13.64
N ASN A 37 -37.18 39.33 -13.60
CA ASN A 37 -37.69 40.19 -14.65
C ASN A 37 -36.74 41.39 -14.74
N ASN A 38 -35.82 41.37 -15.70
CA ASN A 38 -35.35 42.56 -16.38
C ASN A 38 -34.70 42.19 -17.72
N THR A 39 -35.37 42.68 -18.77
CA THR A 39 -34.94 42.96 -20.13
C THR A 39 -33.47 42.69 -20.51
N ASN A 40 -33.32 41.92 -21.60
CA ASN A 40 -32.17 41.88 -22.51
C ASN A 40 -30.81 41.42 -21.95
N ILE A 41 -30.71 40.13 -21.59
CA ILE A 41 -29.42 39.43 -21.65
C ILE A 41 -29.66 38.10 -22.39
N ASN A 42 -28.98 37.92 -23.52
CA ASN A 42 -28.90 36.67 -24.27
C ASN A 42 -28.21 35.61 -23.40
N ILE A 43 -28.97 34.95 -22.53
CA ILE A 43 -28.50 33.78 -21.79
C ILE A 43 -28.60 32.60 -22.76
N ASN A 44 -27.45 32.25 -23.34
CA ASN A 44 -27.27 31.05 -24.13
C ASN A 44 -27.87 29.83 -23.39
N LYS A 45 -28.70 29.09 -24.14
CA LYS A 45 -29.33 27.80 -23.83
C LYS A 45 -28.69 27.07 -22.64
N LYS A 46 -29.47 27.00 -21.56
CA LYS A 46 -29.25 26.08 -20.43
C LYS A 46 -29.04 24.66 -20.95
N ASN A 47 -27.87 24.10 -20.67
CA ASN A 47 -27.60 22.70 -20.92
C ASN A 47 -28.57 21.86 -20.06
N LYS A 48 -29.44 21.09 -20.73
CA LYS A 48 -30.21 20.02 -20.09
C LYS A 48 -29.23 19.10 -19.35
N PHE A 49 -29.58 18.69 -18.12
CA PHE A 49 -28.93 17.56 -17.44
C PHE A 49 -28.84 16.39 -18.42
N THR A 50 -27.64 16.15 -18.94
CA THR A 50 -27.44 15.11 -19.94
C THR A 50 -27.30 13.79 -19.21
N LYS A 51 -27.96 12.74 -19.75
CA LYS A 51 -28.10 11.46 -19.02
C LYS A 51 -26.75 10.77 -18.72
N ASN A 52 -25.68 11.26 -19.33
CA ASN A 52 -24.32 10.72 -19.27
C ASN A 52 -23.41 11.46 -18.26
N HIS A 53 -23.90 12.50 -17.57
CA HIS A 53 -23.07 13.38 -16.72
C HIS A 53 -23.47 13.47 -15.23
N TRP A 54 -24.52 12.79 -14.78
CA TRP A 54 -25.06 12.90 -13.40
C TRP A 54 -24.04 12.63 -12.28
N ILE A 55 -23.03 11.78 -12.52
CA ILE A 55 -22.00 11.47 -11.52
C ILE A 55 -21.09 12.68 -11.30
N LYS A 56 -20.74 13.40 -12.36
CA LYS A 56 -19.93 14.63 -12.27
C LYS A 56 -20.74 15.78 -11.67
N GLU A 57 -22.03 15.83 -11.98
CA GLU A 57 -22.96 16.89 -11.54
C GLU A 57 -23.67 16.58 -10.22
N HIS A 58 -23.29 15.50 -9.53
CA HIS A 58 -23.87 15.15 -8.22
C HIS A 58 -23.47 16.22 -7.18
N PRO A 59 -24.40 16.71 -6.32
CA PRO A 59 -24.11 17.76 -5.34
C PRO A 59 -22.91 17.46 -4.46
N LEU A 60 -22.77 16.22 -3.98
CA LEU A 60 -21.58 15.79 -3.20
C LEU A 60 -20.27 15.86 -4.01
N ASN A 61 -20.29 15.60 -5.32
CA ASN A 61 -19.09 15.69 -6.15
C ASN A 61 -18.66 17.14 -6.37
N LEU A 62 -19.63 18.04 -6.60
CA LEU A 62 -19.40 19.49 -6.68
C LEU A 62 -18.88 20.07 -5.36
N ILE A 63 -19.44 19.63 -4.23
CA ILE A 63 -18.95 19.99 -2.89
C ILE A 63 -17.48 19.54 -2.70
N SER A 64 -17.12 18.37 -3.26
CA SER A 64 -15.75 17.85 -3.18
C SER A 64 -14.72 18.63 -4.02
N GLU A 65 -15.19 19.31 -5.07
CA GLU A 65 -14.38 20.14 -5.99
C GLU A 65 -14.23 21.57 -5.48
N CYS A 66 -15.27 22.14 -4.84
CA CYS A 66 -15.24 23.51 -4.33
C CYS A 66 -14.37 23.71 -3.06
N ASP A 67 -13.99 22.63 -2.38
CA ASP A 67 -13.10 22.60 -1.20
C ASP A 67 -13.43 23.63 -0.08
N TYR A 68 -14.72 23.98 0.06
CA TYR A 68 -15.19 24.97 1.03
C TYR A 68 -15.51 24.33 2.39
N THR A 69 -14.73 24.68 3.41
CA THR A 69 -14.71 24.06 4.75
C THR A 69 -16.07 24.02 5.46
N PRO A 70 -16.87 25.10 5.52
CA PRO A 70 -18.14 25.13 6.26
C PRO A 70 -19.21 24.19 5.70
N LEU A 71 -19.13 23.87 4.40
CA LEU A 71 -20.14 23.05 3.72
C LEU A 71 -19.97 21.56 4.03
N TYR A 72 -18.75 21.11 4.31
CA TYR A 72 -18.48 19.73 4.74
C TYR A 72 -18.97 19.44 6.15
N ASP A 73 -18.99 20.46 7.03
CA ASP A 73 -19.50 20.35 8.40
C ASP A 73 -21.03 20.45 8.48
N HIS A 74 -21.72 20.71 7.36
CA HIS A 74 -23.17 20.83 7.34
C HIS A 74 -23.84 19.48 7.67
N PRO A 75 -24.78 19.42 8.62
CA PRO A 75 -25.38 18.16 9.09
C PRO A 75 -26.02 17.34 7.98
N LEU A 76 -26.64 17.98 6.97
CA LEU A 76 -27.22 17.29 5.80
C LEU A 76 -26.17 16.58 4.94
N VAL A 77 -24.95 17.12 4.79
CA VAL A 77 -23.88 16.49 4.00
C VAL A 77 -23.36 15.27 4.75
N ILE A 78 -23.18 15.40 6.06
CA ILE A 78 -22.71 14.31 6.93
C ILE A 78 -23.73 13.15 6.92
N THR A 79 -25.01 13.43 7.15
CA THR A 79 -26.06 12.40 7.18
C THR A 79 -26.27 11.74 5.82
N SER A 80 -26.15 12.49 4.72
CA SER A 80 -26.24 11.93 3.35
C SER A 80 -25.08 10.97 3.04
N VAL A 81 -23.86 11.31 3.47
CA VAL A 81 -22.68 10.44 3.31
C VAL A 81 -22.77 9.22 4.23
N ASP A 82 -23.22 9.41 5.47
CA ASP A 82 -23.42 8.32 6.43
C ASP A 82 -24.48 7.31 5.96
N SER A 83 -25.63 7.77 5.47
CA SER A 83 -26.68 6.88 4.97
C SER A 83 -26.19 6.05 3.78
N LYS A 84 -25.50 6.68 2.82
CA LYS A 84 -24.92 5.99 1.66
C LYS A 84 -23.84 4.97 2.05
N THR A 85 -22.99 5.33 3.01
CA THR A 85 -21.95 4.43 3.53
C THR A 85 -22.55 3.21 4.23
N ASN A 86 -23.61 3.41 5.02
CA ASN A 86 -24.28 2.33 5.74
C ASN A 86 -25.09 1.41 4.82
N LEU A 87 -25.67 1.94 3.73
CA LEU A 87 -26.47 1.16 2.79
C LEU A 87 -25.63 0.23 1.91
N PHE A 88 -24.52 0.72 1.35
CA PHE A 88 -23.72 -0.05 0.37
C PHE A 88 -22.24 -0.18 0.75
N GLY A 89 -21.66 0.87 1.34
CA GLY A 89 -20.21 0.93 1.61
C GLY A 89 -19.72 -0.13 2.60
N ASN A 90 -20.41 -0.31 3.73
CA ASN A 90 -19.96 -1.25 4.77
C ASN A 90 -19.98 -2.71 4.29
N ASN A 91 -21.03 -3.13 3.56
CA ASN A 91 -21.15 -4.50 3.07
C ASN A 91 -20.12 -4.82 1.97
N LEU A 92 -19.88 -3.89 1.04
CA LEU A 92 -18.84 -4.04 0.00
C LEU A 92 -17.44 -4.06 0.61
N SER A 93 -17.19 -3.19 1.58
CA SER A 93 -15.92 -3.11 2.32
C SER A 93 -15.61 -4.42 3.05
N LEU A 94 -16.60 -4.98 3.75
CA LEU A 94 -16.47 -6.29 4.41
C LEU A 94 -16.17 -7.41 3.42
N PHE A 95 -16.85 -7.41 2.28
CA PHE A 95 -16.60 -8.38 1.21
C PHE A 95 -15.16 -8.29 0.69
N ILE A 96 -14.65 -7.08 0.42
CA ILE A 96 -13.27 -6.88 -0.05
C ILE A 96 -12.26 -7.42 0.97
N ILE A 97 -12.42 -7.10 2.26
CA ILE A 97 -11.53 -7.62 3.31
C ILE A 97 -11.60 -9.15 3.35
N LEU A 98 -12.80 -9.73 3.28
CA LEU A 98 -12.98 -11.18 3.35
C LEU A 98 -12.26 -11.91 2.20
N PHE A 99 -12.37 -11.40 0.97
CA PHE A 99 -11.63 -11.96 -0.17
C PHE A 99 -10.13 -11.78 -0.01
N GLN A 100 -9.69 -10.62 0.47
CA GLN A 100 -8.27 -10.35 0.70
C GLN A 100 -7.69 -11.24 1.80
N THR A 101 -8.39 -11.45 2.92
CA THR A 101 -7.94 -12.33 4.00
C THR A 101 -7.89 -13.79 3.55
N LEU A 102 -8.85 -14.23 2.75
CA LEU A 102 -8.85 -15.57 2.16
C LEU A 102 -7.66 -15.76 1.21
N TYR A 103 -7.36 -14.77 0.36
CA TYR A 103 -6.20 -14.81 -0.53
C TYR A 103 -4.89 -14.83 0.25
N VAL A 104 -4.77 -14.01 1.30
CA VAL A 104 -3.59 -14.01 2.19
C VAL A 104 -3.43 -15.36 2.87
N ALA A 105 -4.50 -15.92 3.45
CA ALA A 105 -4.47 -17.22 4.10
C ALA A 105 -4.03 -18.33 3.15
N LEU A 106 -4.55 -18.33 1.91
CA LEU A 106 -4.14 -19.25 0.86
C LEU A 106 -2.65 -19.10 0.52
N TYR A 107 -2.19 -17.87 0.28
CA TYR A 107 -0.79 -17.58 -0.04
C TYR A 107 0.13 -18.07 1.09
N THR A 108 -0.18 -17.72 2.34
CA THR A 108 0.60 -18.12 3.51
C THR A 108 0.58 -19.62 3.76
N GLY A 109 -0.57 -20.27 3.55
CA GLY A 109 -0.71 -21.71 3.70
C GLY A 109 0.17 -22.44 2.69
N VAL A 110 0.16 -22.00 1.43
CA VAL A 110 1.04 -22.56 0.39
C VAL A 110 2.52 -22.32 0.75
N THR A 111 2.89 -21.16 1.28
CA THR A 111 4.30 -20.89 1.63
C THR A 111 4.81 -21.72 2.81
N ILE A 112 3.98 -21.95 3.84
CA ILE A 112 4.37 -22.74 5.01
C ILE A 112 4.54 -24.22 4.65
N ILE A 113 3.63 -24.75 3.81
CA ILE A 113 3.65 -26.16 3.41
C ILE A 113 4.70 -26.41 2.31
N THR A 114 5.02 -25.40 1.50
CA THR A 114 6.06 -25.50 0.48
C THR A 114 7.42 -25.65 1.15
N ARG A 115 8.03 -26.82 0.98
CA ARG A 115 9.35 -27.12 1.52
C ARG A 115 10.39 -26.18 0.93
N THR A 116 11.13 -25.52 1.81
CA THR A 116 12.32 -24.77 1.42
C THR A 116 13.42 -25.78 1.12
N PRO A 117 14.17 -25.64 0.02
CA PRO A 117 15.39 -26.41 -0.17
C PRO A 117 16.51 -25.81 0.72
N LYS A 118 16.39 -25.97 2.03
CA LYS A 118 17.48 -25.79 3.00
C LYS A 118 17.26 -26.87 4.05
N TYR A 119 18.27 -27.72 4.22
CA TYR A 119 18.32 -28.93 5.07
C TYR A 119 17.66 -30.19 4.47
N TYR A 120 18.29 -30.78 3.46
CA TYR A 120 18.25 -32.23 3.27
C TYR A 120 19.56 -32.82 3.82
N HIS A 121 19.50 -33.36 5.04
CA HIS A 121 20.45 -34.30 5.66
C HIS A 121 21.97 -34.09 5.41
N TYR A 122 22.73 -33.61 6.42
CA TYR A 122 24.21 -33.48 6.53
C TYR A 122 25.05 -33.01 5.30
N SER A 123 24.45 -32.77 4.15
CA SER A 123 25.12 -32.45 2.89
C SER A 123 24.72 -31.04 2.50
N TYR A 124 25.62 -30.08 2.71
CA TYR A 124 25.46 -28.70 2.26
C TYR A 124 25.45 -28.68 0.73
N VAL A 125 24.29 -28.71 0.08
CA VAL A 125 24.18 -28.38 -1.35
C VAL A 125 24.16 -26.86 -1.44
N TYR A 126 25.28 -26.28 -1.86
CA TYR A 126 25.41 -24.83 -2.02
C TYR A 126 24.54 -24.36 -3.19
N PHE A 127 23.62 -23.44 -2.89
CA PHE A 127 22.65 -22.88 -3.84
C PHE A 127 23.25 -21.87 -4.84
N GLU A 128 24.57 -21.70 -4.86
CA GLU A 128 25.19 -20.58 -5.57
C GLU A 128 25.48 -20.87 -7.05
N ASN A 129 25.74 -22.13 -7.43
CA ASN A 129 26.13 -22.47 -8.81
C ASN A 129 25.32 -23.61 -9.46
N ASP A 130 24.47 -24.31 -8.71
CA ASP A 130 23.74 -25.46 -9.25
C ASP A 130 22.40 -25.07 -9.87
N THR A 131 22.16 -25.54 -11.10
CA THR A 131 20.85 -25.38 -11.74
C THR A 131 19.78 -26.12 -10.95
N CYS A 132 18.57 -25.56 -10.90
CA CYS A 132 17.43 -26.16 -10.22
C CYS A 132 17.16 -27.63 -10.64
N ILE A 133 17.55 -27.99 -11.88
CA ILE A 133 17.47 -29.34 -12.43
C ILE A 133 18.50 -30.27 -11.77
N TYR A 134 19.74 -29.81 -11.59
CA TYR A 134 20.79 -30.59 -10.94
C TYR A 134 20.45 -30.91 -9.48
N MET A 135 19.96 -29.91 -8.74
CA MET A 135 19.52 -30.09 -7.36
C MET A 135 18.36 -31.09 -7.28
N CYS A 136 17.38 -30.98 -8.17
CA CYS A 136 16.31 -31.95 -8.29
C CYS A 136 16.87 -33.37 -8.49
N ASN A 137 17.78 -33.56 -9.44
CA ASN A 137 18.30 -34.88 -9.77
C ASN A 137 19.07 -35.50 -8.58
N ILE A 138 19.80 -34.69 -7.81
CA ILE A 138 20.44 -35.12 -6.56
C ILE A 138 19.37 -35.58 -5.57
N LEU A 139 18.33 -34.78 -5.35
CA LEU A 139 17.25 -35.09 -4.41
C LEU A 139 16.49 -36.36 -4.81
N THR A 140 16.14 -36.52 -6.08
CA THR A 140 15.45 -37.72 -6.58
C THR A 140 16.33 -38.98 -6.50
N ASN A 141 17.65 -38.85 -6.69
CA ASN A 141 18.56 -40.00 -6.67
C ASN A 141 19.02 -40.40 -5.27
N THR A 142 19.08 -39.47 -4.32
CA THR A 142 19.62 -39.72 -2.96
C THR A 142 18.59 -40.25 -1.97
N THR A 143 17.29 -40.13 -2.25
CA THR A 143 16.28 -40.61 -1.30
C THR A 143 15.28 -41.56 -1.96
N SER A 144 15.27 -42.80 -1.46
CA SER A 144 14.11 -43.72 -1.51
C SER A 144 12.89 -43.20 -0.72
N HIS A 145 12.99 -42.01 -0.11
CA HIS A 145 12.01 -41.35 0.74
C HIS A 145 11.41 -40.05 0.14
N PHE A 146 11.54 -39.81 -1.16
CA PHE A 146 10.51 -38.99 -1.81
C PHE A 146 9.22 -39.80 -1.80
N ASP A 147 8.52 -39.74 -0.67
CA ASP A 147 7.18 -40.30 -0.49
C ASP A 147 6.25 -39.66 -1.52
N TYR A 148 6.22 -40.30 -2.69
CA TYR A 148 5.32 -40.04 -3.79
C TYR A 148 3.85 -40.33 -3.38
N SER A 149 3.65 -40.91 -2.19
CA SER A 149 2.40 -41.50 -1.70
C SER A 149 1.74 -40.76 -0.53
N ASN A 150 2.12 -39.51 -0.23
CA ASN A 150 1.48 -38.78 0.88
C ASN A 150 0.36 -37.86 0.38
N HIS A 151 -0.86 -38.03 0.90
CA HIS A 151 -2.01 -37.14 0.67
C HIS A 151 -1.69 -35.64 0.80
N GLY A 152 -0.66 -35.27 1.57
CA GLY A 152 -0.19 -33.90 1.71
C GLY A 152 0.40 -33.27 0.43
N THR A 153 0.97 -34.05 -0.51
CA THR A 153 1.50 -33.53 -1.77
C THR A 153 0.37 -33.18 -2.74
N PHE A 154 -0.69 -34.00 -2.78
CA PHE A 154 -1.88 -33.73 -3.59
C PHE A 154 -2.63 -32.49 -3.09
N ILE A 155 -2.82 -32.36 -1.78
CA ILE A 155 -3.47 -31.18 -1.17
C ILE A 155 -2.69 -29.90 -1.50
N LEU A 156 -1.36 -29.93 -1.39
CA LEU A 156 -0.50 -28.80 -1.75
C LEU A 156 -0.61 -28.43 -3.24
N TYR A 157 -0.67 -29.43 -4.13
CA TYR A 157 -0.87 -29.21 -5.56
C TYR A 157 -2.20 -28.49 -5.84
N ILE A 158 -3.29 -28.91 -5.19
CA ILE A 158 -4.60 -28.25 -5.34
C ILE A 158 -4.56 -26.81 -4.84
N PHE A 159 -4.02 -26.54 -3.65
CA PHE A 159 -3.93 -25.16 -3.13
C PHE A 159 -3.05 -24.26 -4.00
N ARG A 160 -1.98 -24.80 -4.60
CA ARG A 160 -1.14 -24.07 -5.57
C ARG A 160 -1.89 -23.74 -6.85
N LEU A 161 -2.67 -24.68 -7.38
CA LEU A 161 -3.51 -24.44 -8.56
C LEU A 161 -4.53 -23.32 -8.29
N ILE A 162 -5.18 -23.36 -7.12
CA ILE A 162 -6.12 -22.31 -6.70
C ILE A 162 -5.39 -20.97 -6.61
N LEU A 163 -4.21 -20.93 -5.97
CA LEU A 163 -3.44 -19.69 -5.82
C LEU A 163 -3.00 -19.12 -7.18
N LEU A 164 -2.58 -19.98 -8.11
CA LEU A 164 -2.22 -19.59 -9.48
C LEU A 164 -3.43 -18.99 -10.20
N LEU A 165 -4.58 -19.68 -10.18
CA LEU A 165 -5.82 -19.20 -10.82
C LEU A 165 -6.27 -17.86 -10.24
N CYS A 166 -6.31 -17.73 -8.91
CA CYS A 166 -6.66 -16.48 -8.25
C CYS A 166 -5.69 -15.34 -8.62
N SER A 167 -4.39 -15.60 -8.65
CA SER A 167 -3.37 -14.58 -8.99
C SER A 167 -3.48 -14.14 -10.45
N CYS A 168 -3.74 -15.06 -11.38
CA CYS A 168 -3.98 -14.73 -12.79
C CYS A 168 -5.25 -13.90 -12.99
N ILE A 169 -6.36 -14.25 -12.32
CA ILE A 169 -7.61 -13.48 -12.37
C ILE A 169 -7.39 -12.07 -11.80
N ALA A 170 -6.66 -11.96 -10.69
CA ALA A 170 -6.36 -10.67 -10.07
C ALA A 170 -5.47 -9.79 -10.96
N LEU A 171 -4.44 -10.35 -11.61
CA LEU A 171 -3.64 -9.63 -12.62
C LEU A 171 -4.47 -9.17 -13.81
N LEU A 172 -5.40 -10.01 -14.28
CA LEU A 172 -6.30 -9.63 -15.37
C LEU A 172 -7.21 -8.45 -14.95
N LYS A 173 -7.73 -8.48 -13.71
CA LYS A 173 -8.48 -7.36 -13.13
C LYS A 173 -7.64 -6.08 -13.08
N GLU A 174 -6.39 -6.16 -12.64
CA GLU A 174 -5.48 -5.00 -12.62
C GLU A 174 -5.22 -4.46 -14.02
N PHE A 175 -5.01 -5.36 -15.00
CA PHE A 175 -4.82 -4.96 -16.38
C PHE A 175 -6.03 -4.22 -16.95
N ILE A 176 -7.24 -4.70 -16.69
CA ILE A 176 -8.49 -4.02 -17.09
C ILE A 176 -8.61 -2.66 -16.38
N GLN A 177 -8.23 -2.57 -15.11
CA GLN A 177 -8.25 -1.33 -14.33
C GLN A 177 -7.28 -0.28 -14.91
N ILE A 178 -6.07 -0.69 -15.31
CA ILE A 178 -5.08 0.17 -15.98
C ILE A 178 -5.66 0.74 -17.27
N LEU A 179 -6.28 -0.10 -18.11
CA LEU A 179 -6.87 0.32 -19.38
C LEU A 179 -8.03 1.30 -19.21
N THR A 180 -8.87 1.07 -18.18
CA THR A 180 -10.09 1.85 -17.97
C THR A 180 -9.82 3.18 -17.26
N GLN A 181 -8.94 3.20 -16.26
CA GLN A 181 -8.79 4.33 -15.34
C GLN A 181 -7.57 5.23 -15.62
N ARG A 182 -6.62 4.81 -16.47
CA ARG A 182 -5.44 5.59 -16.96
C ARG A 182 -4.91 6.65 -15.98
N GLU A 183 -5.33 7.91 -16.14
CA GLU A 183 -4.90 9.06 -15.32
C GLU A 183 -5.24 8.95 -13.83
N ARG A 184 -6.35 8.31 -13.48
CA ARG A 184 -6.74 8.06 -12.08
C ARG A 184 -5.91 6.96 -11.46
N TYR A 185 -5.47 5.98 -12.25
CA TYR A 185 -4.62 4.88 -11.80
C TYR A 185 -3.25 5.39 -11.31
N PHE A 186 -2.64 6.33 -12.03
CA PHE A 186 -1.36 6.93 -11.64
C PHE A 186 -1.43 7.79 -10.38
N ARG A 187 -2.62 8.25 -9.96
CA ARG A 187 -2.76 8.96 -8.67
C ARG A 187 -2.69 8.03 -7.46
N ALA A 188 -3.05 6.76 -7.61
CA ALA A 188 -2.92 5.73 -6.58
C ALA A 188 -1.75 4.76 -6.87
N PHE A 189 -0.66 5.29 -7.44
CA PHE A 189 0.46 4.53 -8.00
C PHE A 189 1.04 3.48 -7.04
N PHE A 190 1.24 3.84 -5.77
CA PHE A 190 1.87 2.94 -4.79
C PHE A 190 1.04 1.69 -4.52
N LEU A 191 -0.27 1.84 -4.30
CA LEU A 191 -1.17 0.72 -4.02
C LEU A 191 -1.27 -0.21 -5.22
N ASN A 192 -1.48 0.34 -6.41
CA ASN A 192 -1.67 -0.50 -7.59
C ASN A 192 -0.38 -1.22 -8.01
N ILE A 193 0.80 -0.60 -7.84
CA ILE A 193 2.07 -1.28 -8.05
C ILE A 193 2.26 -2.42 -7.05
N LEU A 194 1.92 -2.19 -5.79
CA LEU A 194 2.03 -3.22 -4.76
C LEU A 194 1.11 -4.41 -5.07
N GLU A 195 -0.10 -4.17 -5.56
CA GLU A 195 -1.03 -5.20 -6.04
C GLU A 195 -0.45 -5.99 -7.22
N VAL A 196 0.01 -5.30 -8.27
CA VAL A 196 0.64 -5.94 -9.44
C VAL A 196 1.88 -6.76 -9.05
N LEU A 197 2.74 -6.20 -8.20
CA LEU A 197 3.91 -6.90 -7.66
C LEU A 197 3.50 -8.18 -6.94
N THR A 198 2.51 -8.09 -6.03
CA THR A 198 2.05 -9.23 -5.22
C THR A 198 1.52 -10.35 -6.09
N TYR A 199 0.63 -10.05 -7.04
CA TYR A 199 0.04 -11.07 -7.89
C TYR A 199 1.07 -11.65 -8.88
N SER A 200 2.02 -10.84 -9.37
CA SER A 200 3.15 -11.32 -10.20
C SER A 200 4.04 -12.28 -9.41
N CYS A 201 4.38 -11.94 -8.16
CA CYS A 201 5.14 -12.80 -7.26
C CYS A 201 4.38 -14.12 -6.99
N GLY A 202 3.06 -14.07 -6.78
CA GLY A 202 2.22 -15.25 -6.62
C GLY A 202 2.24 -16.18 -7.83
N VAL A 203 2.21 -15.64 -9.05
CA VAL A 203 2.33 -16.42 -10.28
C VAL A 203 3.71 -17.08 -10.40
N ILE A 204 4.79 -16.31 -10.24
CA ILE A 204 6.17 -16.83 -10.35
C ILE A 204 6.45 -17.91 -9.29
N PHE A 205 5.94 -17.73 -8.08
CA PHE A 205 6.07 -18.68 -6.98
C PHE A 205 5.30 -19.99 -7.23
N THR A 206 4.16 -19.94 -7.92
CA THR A 206 3.29 -21.10 -8.12
C THR A 206 3.54 -21.88 -9.41
N ILE A 207 4.04 -21.26 -10.48
CA ILE A 207 4.31 -21.92 -11.76
C ILE A 207 5.33 -23.05 -11.62
N ASP A 208 5.01 -24.22 -12.17
CA ASP A 208 5.96 -25.32 -12.32
C ASP A 208 6.82 -25.09 -13.57
N THR A 209 8.08 -24.72 -13.39
CA THR A 209 8.99 -24.45 -14.53
C THR A 209 9.63 -25.72 -15.08
N ASN A 210 9.77 -26.76 -14.26
CA ASN A 210 10.45 -28.00 -14.60
C ASN A 210 9.57 -29.21 -14.30
N ILE A 211 9.75 -30.28 -15.09
CA ILE A 211 9.10 -31.58 -14.88
C ILE A 211 9.32 -32.06 -13.45
N CYS A 212 10.50 -31.83 -12.90
CA CYS A 212 10.77 -32.15 -11.51
C CYS A 212 10.05 -31.28 -10.47
N SER A 213 9.86 -29.97 -10.73
CA SER A 213 9.05 -29.11 -9.83
C SER A 213 7.65 -29.66 -9.69
N LYS A 214 7.10 -30.15 -10.81
CA LYS A 214 5.77 -30.76 -10.88
C LYS A 214 5.66 -32.02 -10.00
N TYR A 215 6.68 -32.88 -9.98
CA TYR A 215 6.64 -34.14 -9.22
C TYR A 215 7.14 -34.01 -7.78
N SER A 216 8.21 -33.25 -7.54
CA SER A 216 8.85 -33.13 -6.21
C SER A 216 8.23 -32.02 -5.34
N SER A 217 7.44 -31.12 -5.94
CA SER A 217 6.91 -29.91 -5.30
C SER A 217 7.96 -28.93 -4.76
N ILE A 218 9.24 -29.08 -5.15
CA ILE A 218 10.37 -28.24 -4.74
C ILE A 218 10.48 -27.02 -5.64
N ARG A 219 10.81 -25.86 -5.05
CA ARG A 219 10.98 -24.59 -5.75
C ARG A 219 12.45 -24.24 -5.94
N CYS A 220 12.76 -23.62 -7.07
CA CYS A 220 14.10 -23.08 -7.32
C CYS A 220 14.38 -21.87 -6.43
N LYS A 221 15.66 -21.49 -6.24
CA LYS A 221 16.09 -20.32 -5.43
C LYS A 221 15.27 -19.08 -5.73
N TYR A 222 15.25 -18.70 -7.01
CA TYR A 222 14.61 -17.47 -7.46
C TYR A 222 13.09 -17.51 -7.24
N GLN A 223 12.44 -18.67 -7.41
CA GLN A 223 11.01 -18.81 -7.12
C GLN A 223 10.73 -18.64 -5.64
N TYR A 224 11.60 -19.18 -4.79
CA TYR A 224 11.49 -19.06 -3.34
C TYR A 224 11.74 -17.62 -2.88
N ASP A 225 12.77 -16.96 -3.40
CA ASP A 225 13.09 -15.56 -3.10
C ASP A 225 11.94 -14.63 -3.53
N VAL A 226 11.39 -14.82 -4.73
CA VAL A 226 10.22 -14.08 -5.22
C VAL A 226 8.95 -14.40 -4.42
N GLY A 227 8.78 -15.65 -4.00
CA GLY A 227 7.68 -16.06 -3.12
C GLY A 227 7.75 -15.37 -1.75
N ALA A 228 8.95 -15.26 -1.16
CA ALA A 228 9.16 -14.56 0.10
C ALA A 228 8.80 -13.07 -0.01
N LEU A 229 9.20 -12.42 -1.11
CA LEU A 229 8.80 -11.05 -1.41
C LEU A 229 7.26 -10.92 -1.53
N GLY A 230 6.62 -11.88 -2.20
CA GLY A 230 5.17 -11.93 -2.35
C GLY A 230 4.40 -12.15 -1.05
N VAL A 231 4.95 -12.93 -0.10
CA VAL A 231 4.36 -13.05 1.25
C VAL A 231 4.40 -11.71 1.96
N ALA A 232 5.54 -11.03 1.95
CA ALA A 232 5.66 -9.73 2.60
C ALA A 232 4.66 -8.73 1.99
N SER A 233 4.55 -8.69 0.67
CA SER A 233 3.67 -7.76 -0.03
C SER A 233 2.18 -8.07 0.19
N VAL A 234 1.75 -9.35 0.20
CA VAL A 234 0.32 -9.69 0.41
C VAL A 234 -0.18 -9.27 1.79
N TRP A 235 0.65 -9.41 2.83
CA TRP A 235 0.33 -8.92 4.17
C TRP A 235 0.26 -7.39 4.24
N THR A 236 1.14 -6.69 3.52
CA THR A 236 1.05 -5.22 3.45
C THR A 236 -0.23 -4.75 2.76
N ILE A 237 -0.70 -5.43 1.70
CA ILE A 237 -1.98 -5.12 1.06
C ILE A 237 -3.14 -5.38 2.02
N LEU A 238 -3.10 -6.46 2.80
CA LEU A 238 -4.15 -6.74 3.78
C LEU A 238 -4.25 -5.62 4.83
N LEU A 239 -3.11 -5.15 5.33
CA LEU A 239 -3.07 -4.02 6.25
C LEU A 239 -3.69 -2.76 5.61
N LEU A 240 -3.33 -2.44 4.37
CA LEU A 240 -3.88 -1.28 3.65
C LEU A 240 -5.39 -1.43 3.41
N ALA A 241 -5.87 -2.62 3.07
CA ALA A 241 -7.29 -2.93 2.92
C ALA A 241 -8.06 -2.78 4.25
N PHE A 242 -7.50 -3.25 5.37
CA PHE A 242 -8.08 -3.12 6.71
C PHE A 242 -8.17 -1.66 7.15
N VAL A 243 -7.13 -0.88 6.87
CA VAL A 243 -7.12 0.53 7.22
C VAL A 243 -8.16 1.29 6.39
N ASN A 244 -8.25 1.04 5.08
CA ASN A 244 -9.23 1.70 4.21
C ASN A 244 -10.69 1.35 4.57
N SER A 245 -10.94 0.14 5.04
CA SER A 245 -12.29 -0.39 5.25
C SER A 245 -12.93 0.00 6.59
N LEU A 246 -12.17 0.08 7.68
CA LEU A 246 -12.71 0.28 9.03
C LEU A 246 -13.03 1.74 9.41
N LYS A 247 -13.21 2.64 8.43
CA LYS A 247 -13.25 4.11 8.67
C LYS A 247 -11.97 4.65 9.35
N LEU A 248 -10.96 3.79 9.54
CA LEU A 248 -9.59 4.10 9.92
C LEU A 248 -8.78 4.61 8.73
N GLY A 249 -9.37 4.73 7.53
CA GLY A 249 -8.70 5.11 6.28
C GLY A 249 -7.90 6.42 6.41
N LYS A 250 -8.36 7.29 7.32
CA LYS A 250 -7.65 8.46 7.84
C LYS A 250 -6.18 8.16 8.13
N TYR A 251 -5.94 7.12 8.91
CA TYR A 251 -4.62 6.72 9.41
C TYR A 251 -3.79 5.98 8.34
N GLY A 252 -4.42 5.37 7.34
CA GLY A 252 -3.71 4.68 6.25
C GLY A 252 -3.19 5.63 5.20
N LEU A 253 -4.01 6.62 4.85
CA LEU A 253 -3.59 7.74 4.02
C LEU A 253 -2.49 8.55 4.71
N LEU A 254 -2.58 8.72 6.03
CA LEU A 254 -1.51 9.31 6.84
C LEU A 254 -0.20 8.53 6.73
N LEU A 255 -0.23 7.21 6.94
CA LEU A 255 0.96 6.38 6.88
C LEU A 255 1.68 6.49 5.53
N ILE A 256 0.92 6.38 4.42
CA ILE A 256 1.48 6.52 3.08
C ILE A 256 2.05 7.93 2.87
N THR A 257 1.34 8.96 3.34
CA THR A 257 1.80 10.35 3.20
C THR A 257 3.11 10.59 3.95
N ILE A 258 3.22 10.12 5.19
CA ILE A 258 4.45 10.21 6.01
C ILE A 258 5.59 9.43 5.35
N ILE A 259 5.33 8.23 4.82
CA ILE A 259 6.36 7.46 4.11
C ILE A 259 6.85 8.21 2.87
N LEU A 260 5.96 8.87 2.12
CA LEU A 260 6.34 9.63 0.93
C LEU A 260 7.11 10.91 1.28
N THR A 261 6.73 11.63 2.33
CA THR A 261 7.49 12.80 2.80
C THR A 261 8.86 12.38 3.31
N PHE A 262 8.93 11.27 4.04
CA PHE A 262 10.17 10.63 4.46
C PHE A 262 11.08 10.27 3.27
N ILE A 263 10.56 9.58 2.26
CA ILE A 263 11.34 9.20 1.06
C ILE A 263 11.87 10.45 0.33
N LYS A 264 11.03 11.48 0.15
CA LYS A 264 11.46 12.76 -0.46
C LYS A 264 12.62 13.37 0.30
N PHE A 265 12.55 13.35 1.63
CA PHE A 265 13.63 13.83 2.47
C PHE A 265 14.89 12.97 2.32
N CYS A 266 14.78 11.64 2.36
CA CYS A 266 15.91 10.73 2.15
C CYS A 266 16.66 10.99 0.84
N PHE A 267 15.96 11.36 -0.25
CA PHE A 267 16.61 11.73 -1.52
C PHE A 267 17.55 12.93 -1.41
N ILE A 268 17.28 13.89 -0.52
CA ILE A 268 18.16 15.06 -0.31
C ILE A 268 19.47 14.62 0.36
N TYR A 269 19.41 13.67 1.31
CA TYR A 269 20.55 13.23 2.10
C TYR A 269 21.29 12.02 1.51
N ILE A 270 20.81 11.46 0.40
CA ILE A 270 21.40 10.26 -0.20
C ILE A 270 22.84 10.49 -0.66
N PHE A 271 23.19 11.69 -1.12
CA PHE A 271 24.56 12.02 -1.56
C PHE A 271 25.57 11.96 -0.41
N ILE A 272 25.18 12.45 0.77
CA ILE A 272 26.01 12.37 1.98
C ILE A 272 26.20 10.89 2.36
N TRP A 273 25.11 10.12 2.35
CA TRP A 273 25.15 8.69 2.66
C TRP A 273 26.04 7.90 1.69
N ILE A 274 25.96 8.16 0.38
CA ILE A 274 26.81 7.54 -0.65
C ILE A 274 28.29 7.86 -0.40
N GLY A 275 28.61 9.10 -0.02
CA GLY A 275 29.99 9.48 0.32
C GLY A 275 30.56 8.65 1.47
N TYR A 276 29.77 8.46 2.54
CA TYR A 276 30.17 7.61 3.66
C TYR A 276 30.23 6.12 3.28
N LEU A 277 29.32 5.63 2.43
CA LEU A 277 29.35 4.25 1.93
C LEU A 277 30.70 3.94 1.27
N PHE A 278 31.17 4.80 0.36
CA PHE A 278 32.47 4.61 -0.29
C PHE A 278 33.64 4.77 0.69
N ALA A 279 33.58 5.75 1.59
CA ALA A 279 34.63 5.94 2.60
C ALA A 279 34.78 4.71 3.51
N PHE A 280 33.68 4.12 3.97
CA PHE A 280 33.71 2.90 4.78
C PHE A 280 34.12 1.68 3.98
N HIS A 281 33.68 1.53 2.73
CA HIS A 281 34.16 0.47 1.85
C HIS A 281 35.69 0.52 1.69
N MET A 282 36.27 1.71 1.52
CA MET A 282 37.73 1.88 1.41
C MET A 282 38.49 1.66 2.73
N LEU A 283 37.90 2.00 3.87
CA LEU A 283 38.59 1.98 5.16
C LEU A 283 38.36 0.74 6.01
N LEU A 284 37.27 -0.01 5.75
CA LEU A 284 36.88 -1.21 6.51
C LEU A 284 37.00 -2.49 5.67
N THR A 285 38.00 -2.57 4.80
CA THR A 285 38.22 -3.70 3.88
C THR A 285 38.41 -5.05 4.57
N GLU A 286 38.87 -5.07 5.82
CA GLU A 286 39.06 -6.30 6.61
C GLU A 286 37.74 -6.87 7.17
N ASN A 287 36.63 -6.13 7.06
CA ASN A 287 35.32 -6.54 7.53
C ASN A 287 34.49 -7.13 6.35
N PRO A 288 33.94 -8.36 6.47
CA PRO A 288 33.18 -8.99 5.38
C PRO A 288 31.94 -8.18 4.97
N SER A 289 31.37 -7.38 5.88
CA SER A 289 30.26 -6.49 5.54
C SER A 289 30.66 -5.38 4.56
N PHE A 290 31.94 -5.07 4.40
CA PHE A 290 32.43 -3.98 3.57
C PHE A 290 33.30 -4.43 2.39
N GLU A 291 33.33 -5.74 2.10
CA GLU A 291 34.15 -6.33 1.03
C GLU A 291 33.79 -5.79 -0.36
N THR A 292 32.49 -5.59 -0.63
CA THR A 292 32.01 -4.96 -1.86
C THR A 292 31.04 -3.83 -1.54
N VAL A 293 30.91 -2.86 -2.45
CA VAL A 293 29.95 -1.76 -2.27
C VAL A 293 28.53 -2.29 -2.09
N LEU A 294 28.14 -3.33 -2.85
CA LEU A 294 26.80 -3.92 -2.75
C LEU A 294 26.57 -4.66 -1.42
N THR A 295 27.57 -5.39 -0.90
CA THR A 295 27.46 -6.04 0.42
C THR A 295 27.50 -5.05 1.58
N SER A 296 28.02 -3.84 1.35
CA SER A 296 28.05 -2.74 2.33
C SER A 296 26.71 -2.05 2.52
N ILE A 297 25.82 -2.06 1.52
CA ILE A 297 24.55 -1.33 1.55
C ILE A 297 23.67 -1.73 2.75
N PRO A 298 23.37 -3.03 3.01
CA PRO A 298 22.53 -3.42 4.14
C PRO A 298 23.11 -2.99 5.48
N ARG A 299 24.45 -3.10 5.63
CA ARG A 299 25.14 -2.68 6.85
C ARG A 299 25.07 -1.16 7.03
N MET A 300 25.25 -0.39 5.97
CA MET A 300 25.12 1.07 5.98
C MET A 300 23.69 1.55 6.26
N VAL A 301 22.67 0.82 5.81
CA VAL A 301 21.27 1.10 6.14
C VAL A 301 20.99 0.79 7.62
N ALA A 302 21.51 -0.33 8.15
CA ALA A 302 21.41 -0.63 9.59
C ALA A 302 22.11 0.44 10.45
N MET A 303 23.24 0.97 9.99
CA MET A 303 23.91 2.10 10.67
C MET A 303 23.10 3.39 10.65
N LEU A 304 22.16 3.58 9.71
CA LEU A 304 21.25 4.72 9.75
C LEU A 304 20.31 4.63 10.97
N THR A 305 19.84 3.44 11.34
CA THR A 305 18.87 3.25 12.44
C THR A 305 19.49 3.33 13.84
N GLY A 306 20.81 3.41 13.93
CA GLY A 306 21.57 3.46 15.19
C GLY A 306 22.17 2.15 15.61
N GLU A 307 22.02 1.11 14.79
CA GLU A 307 22.75 -0.11 14.96
C GLU A 307 24.18 0.04 14.42
N PHE A 308 25.08 0.51 15.26
CA PHE A 308 26.47 0.68 14.86
C PHE A 308 27.31 -0.59 14.99
N GLY A 309 27.13 -1.36 16.06
CA GLY A 309 27.97 -2.53 16.37
C GLY A 309 29.47 -2.20 16.33
N PHE A 310 29.89 -1.16 17.06
CA PHE A 310 31.27 -0.63 17.05
C PHE A 310 32.34 -1.71 17.25
N GLU A 311 32.11 -2.65 18.16
CA GLU A 311 33.03 -3.75 18.42
C GLU A 311 33.25 -4.60 17.17
N ASN A 312 32.16 -5.02 16.53
CA ASN A 312 32.20 -5.83 15.30
C ASN A 312 32.79 -5.09 14.10
N LEU A 313 32.86 -3.75 14.13
CA LEU A 313 33.45 -2.94 13.07
C LEU A 313 34.97 -2.81 13.19
N PHE A 314 35.45 -2.54 14.41
CA PHE A 314 36.84 -2.14 14.64
C PHE A 314 37.67 -3.17 15.40
N TYR A 315 37.05 -4.22 15.92
CA TYR A 315 37.70 -5.32 16.61
C TYR A 315 37.33 -6.65 15.98
N ARG A 316 38.35 -7.48 15.73
CA ARG A 316 38.18 -8.86 15.29
C ARG A 316 38.89 -9.74 16.31
N GLU A 317 38.15 -10.62 16.98
CA GLU A 317 38.68 -11.50 18.03
C GLU A 317 39.43 -10.72 19.14
N GLY A 318 38.91 -9.56 19.52
CA GLY A 318 39.51 -8.67 20.54
C GLY A 318 40.73 -7.87 20.06
N LYS A 319 41.16 -8.00 18.80
CA LYS A 319 42.29 -7.24 18.23
C LYS A 319 41.78 -6.09 17.36
N PRO A 320 42.40 -4.89 17.44
CA PRO A 320 42.03 -3.79 16.56
C PRO A 320 42.38 -4.12 15.10
N VAL A 321 41.44 -3.83 14.21
CA VAL A 321 41.57 -3.95 12.75
C VAL A 321 42.64 -2.95 12.25
N ARG A 322 43.39 -3.26 11.17
CA ARG A 322 44.39 -2.31 10.63
C ARG A 322 43.70 -1.09 9.99
N GLY A 323 44.32 0.09 10.07
CA GLY A 323 43.78 1.34 9.49
C GLY A 323 42.72 2.08 10.33
N THR A 324 42.50 1.66 11.58
CA THR A 324 41.33 2.09 12.38
C THR A 324 41.28 3.57 12.76
N THR A 325 42.39 4.31 12.87
CA THR A 325 42.32 5.69 13.40
C THR A 325 41.49 6.61 12.52
N MET A 326 41.73 6.62 11.20
CA MET A 326 40.91 7.42 10.27
C MET A 326 39.49 6.88 10.15
N ALA A 327 39.33 5.56 10.13
CA ALA A 327 38.02 4.93 10.10
C ALA A 327 37.16 5.27 11.33
N LYS A 328 37.78 5.34 12.52
CA LYS A 328 37.14 5.77 13.77
C LYS A 328 36.75 7.24 13.72
N ILE A 329 37.60 8.13 13.19
CA ILE A 329 37.28 9.56 13.05
C ILE A 329 36.10 9.76 12.07
N ILE A 330 36.14 9.11 10.91
CA ILE A 330 35.04 9.17 9.93
C ILE A 330 33.77 8.57 10.51
N PHE A 331 33.87 7.46 11.24
CA PHE A 331 32.73 6.86 11.94
C PHE A 331 32.14 7.78 12.99
N THR A 332 32.96 8.40 13.85
CA THR A 332 32.47 9.38 14.83
C THR A 332 31.76 10.54 14.13
N THR A 333 32.36 11.09 13.07
CA THR A 333 31.74 12.16 12.28
C THR A 333 30.42 11.72 11.65
N PHE A 334 30.36 10.50 11.10
CA PHE A 334 29.14 9.90 10.57
C PHE A 334 28.05 9.81 11.63
N VAL A 335 28.36 9.34 12.83
CA VAL A 335 27.39 9.27 13.94
C VAL A 335 26.86 10.67 14.27
N PHE A 336 27.73 11.66 14.44
CA PHE A 336 27.29 13.04 14.70
C PHE A 336 26.38 13.58 13.58
N VAL A 337 26.79 13.46 12.32
CA VAL A 337 26.02 14.00 11.18
C VAL A 337 24.70 13.24 10.98
N VAL A 338 24.73 11.91 10.95
CA VAL A 338 23.54 11.10 10.62
C VAL A 338 22.59 10.98 11.81
N HIS A 339 23.08 10.74 13.01
CA HIS A 339 22.19 10.57 14.17
C HIS A 339 21.75 11.89 14.78
N ILE A 340 22.63 12.89 14.86
CA ILE A 340 22.23 14.15 15.51
C ILE A 340 21.55 15.07 14.50
N CYS A 341 22.00 15.14 13.24
CA CYS A 341 21.34 16.00 12.26
C CYS A 341 20.20 15.26 11.56
N VAL A 342 20.47 14.15 10.88
CA VAL A 342 19.46 13.52 10.01
C VAL A 342 18.30 12.94 10.83
N MET A 343 18.56 12.18 11.89
CA MET A 343 17.46 11.59 12.69
C MET A 343 16.62 12.62 13.44
N ASN A 344 17.23 13.68 13.99
CA ASN A 344 16.44 14.72 14.65
C ASN A 344 15.60 15.53 13.66
N ILE A 345 16.08 15.78 12.43
CA ILE A 345 15.26 16.44 11.41
C ILE A 345 14.14 15.51 10.96
N LEU A 346 14.40 14.21 10.79
CA LEU A 346 13.37 13.22 10.46
C LEU A 346 12.26 13.15 11.51
N ILE A 347 12.61 13.17 12.80
CA ILE A 347 11.64 13.22 13.90
C ILE A 347 10.88 14.55 13.87
N GLY A 348 11.57 15.68 13.69
CA GLY A 348 10.95 16.99 13.60
C GLY A 348 9.94 17.09 12.45
N LEU A 349 10.27 16.52 11.29
CA LEU A 349 9.39 16.44 10.14
C LEU A 349 8.19 15.54 10.42
N ALA A 350 8.41 14.36 11.00
CA ALA A 350 7.32 13.44 11.35
C ALA A 350 6.34 14.09 12.33
N VAL A 351 6.83 14.85 13.32
CA VAL A 351 5.96 15.59 14.26
C VAL A 351 5.19 16.70 13.54
N SER A 352 5.84 17.44 12.63
CA SER A 352 5.17 18.46 11.82
C SER A 352 4.07 17.85 10.95
N ASP A 353 4.36 16.78 10.21
CA ASP A 353 3.41 16.08 9.34
C ASP A 353 2.23 15.52 10.14
N VAL A 354 2.47 15.00 11.36
CA VAL A 354 1.41 14.54 12.26
C VAL A 354 0.53 15.68 12.74
N ASN A 355 1.10 16.83 13.09
CA ASN A 355 0.34 18.01 13.51
C ASN A 355 -0.52 18.56 12.35
N ASP A 356 0.07 18.69 11.16
CA ASP A 356 -0.63 19.12 9.95
C ASP A 356 -1.74 18.13 9.57
N PHE A 357 -1.50 16.83 9.74
CA PHE A 357 -2.54 15.83 9.58
C PHE A 357 -3.65 15.99 10.61
N GLN A 358 -3.37 16.17 11.90
CA GLN A 358 -4.41 16.30 12.92
C GLN A 358 -5.35 17.47 12.63
N ILE A 359 -4.81 18.61 12.18
CA ILE A 359 -5.59 19.78 11.78
C ILE A 359 -6.48 19.47 10.56
N ASN A 360 -5.94 18.74 9.58
CA ASN A 360 -6.61 18.48 8.30
C ASN A 360 -7.45 17.20 8.28
N ALA A 361 -7.30 16.31 9.27
CA ALA A 361 -7.87 14.97 9.27
C ALA A 361 -9.39 15.01 9.20
N LYS A 362 -10.07 15.84 10.01
CA LYS A 362 -11.55 15.90 10.00
C LYS A 362 -12.07 16.15 8.58
N ARG A 363 -11.43 17.05 7.83
CA ARG A 363 -11.76 17.41 6.44
C ARG A 363 -11.43 16.31 5.44
N GLU A 364 -10.22 15.76 5.48
CA GLU A 364 -9.80 14.71 4.54
C GLU A 364 -10.68 13.47 4.61
N ASN A 365 -11.19 13.16 5.79
CA ASN A 365 -12.06 12.00 5.99
C ASN A 365 -13.45 12.17 5.40
N LEU A 366 -14.03 13.35 5.54
CA LEU A 366 -15.28 13.67 4.86
C LEU A 366 -15.08 13.63 3.34
N ARG A 367 -14.00 14.21 2.84
CA ARG A 367 -13.66 14.22 1.40
C ARG A 367 -13.41 12.81 0.84
N SER A 368 -12.66 11.98 1.56
CA SER A 368 -12.38 10.59 1.17
C SER A 368 -13.66 9.76 1.07
N ARG A 369 -14.58 9.92 2.03
CA ARG A 369 -15.87 9.20 2.04
C ARG A 369 -16.80 9.62 0.91
N ILE A 370 -16.77 10.89 0.54
CA ILE A 370 -17.51 11.40 -0.62
C ILE A 370 -16.96 10.79 -1.90
N ARG A 371 -15.63 10.78 -2.08
CA ARG A 371 -14.97 10.24 -3.29
C ARG A 371 -15.13 8.74 -3.48
N THR A 372 -15.08 7.94 -2.41
CA THR A 372 -15.34 6.50 -2.49
C THR A 372 -16.81 6.18 -2.74
N GLY A 373 -17.74 7.10 -2.45
CA GLY A 373 -19.15 6.95 -2.79
C GLY A 373 -19.51 7.39 -4.21
N THR A 374 -18.71 8.19 -4.89
CA THR A 374 -19.00 8.73 -6.24
C THR A 374 -18.37 7.94 -7.39
N ASN A 375 -17.36 7.10 -7.11
CA ASN A 375 -16.82 6.13 -8.07
C ASN A 375 -17.53 4.79 -7.90
#